data_AF-A0A367LTY0-F1
#
_entry.id   AF-A0A367LTY0-F1
#
_cell.length_a   1.000
_cell.length_b   1.000
_cell.length_c   1.000
_cell.angle_alpha   90.00
_cell.angle_beta   90.00
_cell.angle_gamma   90.00
#
_symmetry.space_group_name_H-M   'P 1'
#
loop_
_entity.id
_entity.type
_entity.pdbx_description
1 polymer ?
#
loop_
_entity_poly.entity_id
_entity_poly.type
_entity_poly.pdbx_seq_one_letter_code
_entity_poly.pdbx_strand_id
1 'polypeptide(L)'
;GLLAPLNRSGDEEGAQWQDGAVRTPAGFREAYATYAEGGWVGLTGNPAHGGMGMPKMLAVQFEEMMYAANASFSLYSTLSAGACLA
;
A
#
# COMPACT_ATOMS: atom_id res chain seq x y z
N GLY A 1 -7.40 -5.94 11.03
CA GLY A 1 -6.12 -5.43 11.55
C GLY A 1 -4.94 -6.05 10.81
N LEU A 2 -4.82 -5.80 9.50
CA LEU A 2 -3.74 -6.34 8.66
C LEU A 2 -2.45 -5.52 8.78
N LEU A 3 -2.56 -4.18 8.71
CA LEU A 3 -1.41 -3.28 8.60
C LEU A 3 -0.85 -2.81 9.95
N ALA A 4 -1.74 -2.46 10.90
CA ALA A 4 -1.33 -1.89 12.19
C ALA A 4 -0.35 -2.78 12.99
N PRO A 5 -0.53 -4.12 13.05
CA PRO A 5 0.43 -4.98 13.74
C PRO A 5 1.84 -4.99 13.13
N LEU A 6 1.97 -4.67 11.84
CA LEU A 6 3.25 -4.67 11.12
C LEU A 6 4.00 -3.34 11.24
N ASN A 7 3.39 -2.30 11.82
CA ASN A 7 3.98 -0.96 11.85
C ASN A 7 5.30 -0.94 12.64
N ARG A 8 5.28 -1.49 13.86
CA ARG A 8 6.46 -1.48 14.73
C ARG A 8 7.58 -2.37 14.21
N SER A 9 7.29 -3.61 13.85
CA SER A 9 8.32 -4.52 13.32
C SER A 9 8.88 -4.02 12.00
N GLY A 10 8.05 -3.37 11.17
CA GLY A 10 8.48 -2.73 9.93
C GLY A 10 9.49 -1.60 10.14
N ASP A 11 9.30 -0.80 11.19
CA ASP A 11 10.25 0.25 11.60
C ASP A 11 11.57 -0.36 12.14
N GLU A 12 11.46 -1.36 13.00
CA GLU A 12 12.64 -2.02 13.62
C GLU A 12 13.51 -2.77 12.59
N GLU A 13 12.91 -3.39 11.56
CA GLU A 13 13.63 -4.14 10.52
C GLU A 13 14.12 -3.24 9.37
N GLY A 14 13.27 -2.30 8.93
CA GLY A 14 13.53 -1.43 7.79
C GLY A 14 13.63 -2.16 6.44
N ALA A 15 13.77 -1.39 5.37
CA ALA A 15 14.11 -1.94 4.06
C ALA A 15 15.62 -2.20 3.98
N GLN A 16 16.01 -3.37 3.47
CA GLN A 16 17.39 -3.82 3.42
C GLN A 16 17.85 -3.96 1.97
N TRP A 17 19.08 -3.52 1.66
CA TRP A 17 19.70 -3.72 0.35
C TRP A 17 20.71 -4.86 0.42
N GLN A 18 20.53 -5.88 -0.41
CA GLN A 18 21.42 -7.06 -0.47
C GLN A 18 21.58 -7.49 -1.93
N ASP A 19 22.82 -7.59 -2.41
CA ASP A 19 23.18 -8.16 -3.72
C ASP A 19 22.39 -7.62 -4.93
N GLY A 20 22.16 -6.30 -4.97
CA GLY A 20 21.42 -5.68 -6.09
C GLY A 20 19.91 -5.65 -5.92
N ALA A 21 19.37 -6.16 -4.81
CA ALA A 21 17.94 -6.22 -4.54
C ALA A 21 17.56 -5.56 -3.20
N VAL A 22 16.37 -4.95 -3.17
CA VAL A 22 15.75 -4.47 -1.93
C VAL A 22 14.86 -5.55 -1.36
N ARG A 23 15.00 -5.83 -0.06
CA ARG A 23 14.07 -6.63 0.74
C ARG A 23 13.26 -5.72 1.64
N THR A 24 11.95 -5.91 1.62
CA THR A 24 11.01 -5.21 2.50
C THR A 24 10.93 -5.94 3.85
N PRO A 25 10.48 -5.27 4.93
CA PRO A 25 10.25 -5.93 6.21
C PRO A 25 9.36 -7.17 6.11
N ALA A 26 9.54 -8.10 7.04
CA ALA A 26 8.73 -9.30 7.14
C ALA A 26 7.22 -8.96 7.24
N GLY A 27 6.39 -9.71 6.52
CA GLY A 27 4.93 -9.52 6.49
C GLY A 27 4.44 -8.47 5.50
N PHE A 28 5.28 -7.55 5.02
CA PHE A 28 4.86 -6.50 4.08
C PHE A 28 4.44 -7.09 2.73
N ARG A 29 5.16 -8.09 2.23
CA ARG A 29 4.86 -8.74 0.94
C ARG A 29 3.51 -9.45 0.99
N GLU A 30 3.26 -10.19 2.06
CA GLU A 30 2.02 -10.95 2.29
C GLU A 30 0.82 -10.01 2.50
N ALA A 31 1.04 -8.93 3.27
CA ALA A 31 0.03 -7.88 3.44
C ALA A 31 -0.28 -7.17 2.13
N TYR A 32 0.74 -6.89 1.30
CA TYR A 32 0.53 -6.27 -0.01
C TYR A 32 -0.22 -7.18 -0.97
N ALA A 33 0.08 -8.48 -0.99
CA ALA A 33 -0.68 -9.45 -1.79
C ALA A 33 -2.16 -9.46 -1.39
N THR A 34 -2.46 -9.59 -0.09
CA THR A 34 -3.85 -9.54 0.41
C THR A 34 -4.54 -8.20 0.07
N TYR A 35 -3.82 -7.09 0.23
CA TYR A 35 -4.31 -5.76 -0.11
C TYR A 35 -4.62 -5.59 -1.60
N ALA A 36 -3.75 -6.11 -2.47
CA ALA A 36 -3.91 -6.08 -3.92
C ALA A 36 -5.03 -7.01 -4.41
N GLU A 37 -5.14 -8.22 -3.84
CA GLU A 37 -6.22 -9.16 -4.12
C GLU A 37 -7.60 -8.58 -3.76
N GLY A 38 -7.67 -7.79 -2.70
CA GLY A 38 -8.87 -7.02 -2.35
C GLY A 38 -9.17 -5.85 -3.29
N GLY A 39 -8.29 -5.55 -4.24
CA GLY A 39 -8.42 -4.48 -5.24
C GLY A 39 -8.19 -3.06 -4.69
N TRP A 40 -7.74 -2.93 -3.45
CA TRP A 40 -7.57 -1.65 -2.77
C TRP A 40 -6.49 -0.75 -3.40
N VAL A 41 -5.51 -1.35 -4.11
CA VAL A 41 -4.51 -0.61 -4.91
C VAL A 41 -5.17 0.23 -5.99
N GLY A 42 -6.30 -0.21 -6.53
CA GLY A 42 -7.03 0.42 -7.64
C GLY A 42 -8.30 1.13 -7.23
N LEU A 43 -8.45 1.54 -5.96
CA LEU A 43 -9.71 2.08 -5.42
C LEU A 43 -10.29 3.23 -6.26
N THR A 44 -9.47 4.20 -6.66
CA THR A 44 -9.89 5.31 -7.55
C THR A 44 -9.47 5.10 -9.00
N GLY A 45 -8.87 3.95 -9.32
CA GLY A 45 -8.34 3.68 -10.65
C GLY A 45 -9.43 3.66 -11.72
N ASN A 46 -9.06 3.97 -12.96
CA ASN A 46 -9.97 3.95 -14.11
C ASN A 46 -10.54 2.53 -14.32
N PRO A 47 -11.87 2.34 -14.33
CA PRO A 47 -12.49 1.04 -14.57
C PRO A 47 -12.11 0.37 -15.90
N ALA A 48 -11.79 1.15 -16.94
CA ALA A 48 -11.31 0.62 -18.23
C ALA A 48 -9.95 -0.11 -18.13
N HIS A 49 -9.22 0.10 -17.03
CA HIS A 49 -7.93 -0.53 -16.74
C HIS A 49 -7.98 -1.39 -15.46
N GLY A 50 -9.18 -1.80 -15.03
CA GLY A 50 -9.37 -2.69 -13.88
C GLY A 50 -9.40 -2.00 -12.51
N GLY A 51 -9.50 -0.67 -12.46
CA GLY A 51 -9.75 0.05 -11.21
C GLY A 51 -11.21 0.02 -10.76
N MET A 52 -11.48 0.40 -9.51
CA MET A 52 -12.84 0.41 -8.96
C MET A 52 -13.63 1.69 -9.28
N GLY A 53 -12.97 2.77 -9.73
CA GLY A 53 -13.61 4.03 -10.09
C GLY A 53 -14.28 4.78 -8.93
N MET A 54 -13.86 4.52 -7.68
CA MET A 54 -14.47 5.17 -6.52
C MET A 54 -14.12 6.67 -6.43
N PRO A 55 -14.98 7.50 -5.82
CA PRO A 55 -14.72 8.93 -5.66
C PRO A 55 -13.48 9.22 -4.80
N LYS A 56 -12.74 10.29 -5.12
CA LYS A 56 -11.54 10.67 -4.36
C LYS A 56 -11.81 10.92 -2.88
N MET A 57 -12.97 11.46 -2.50
CA MET A 57 -13.30 11.65 -1.07
C MET A 57 -13.32 10.34 -0.28
N LEU A 58 -13.82 9.25 -0.86
CA LEU A 58 -13.79 7.94 -0.21
C LEU A 58 -12.35 7.44 -0.05
N ALA A 59 -11.54 7.62 -1.10
CA ALA A 59 -10.14 7.22 -1.06
C ALA A 59 -9.33 8.00 -0.03
N VAL A 60 -9.59 9.30 0.16
CA VAL A 60 -8.91 10.09 1.20
C VAL A 60 -9.20 9.51 2.59
N GLN A 61 -10.45 9.14 2.88
CA GLN A 61 -10.79 8.55 4.18
C GLN A 61 -10.14 7.17 4.38
N PHE A 62 -10.09 6.35 3.32
CA PHE A 62 -9.43 5.06 3.34
C PHE A 62 -7.91 5.18 3.52
N GLU A 63 -7.28 6.08 2.75
CA GLU A 63 -5.85 6.39 2.83
C GLU A 63 -5.50 6.87 4.25
N GLU A 64 -6.32 7.73 4.87
CA GLU A 64 -6.11 8.20 6.26
C GLU A 64 -6.03 7.04 7.27
N MET A 65 -6.95 6.08 7.19
CA MET A 65 -6.91 4.87 8.03
C MET A 65 -5.64 4.05 7.79
N MET A 66 -5.19 3.95 6.53
CA MET A 66 -3.96 3.22 6.19
C MET A 66 -2.72 3.93 6.74
N TYR A 67 -2.61 5.24 6.56
CA TYR A 67 -1.49 6.03 7.06
C TYR A 67 -1.41 6.02 8.58
N ALA A 68 -2.57 6.06 9.27
CA ALA A 68 -2.63 5.91 10.72
C ALA A 68 -2.17 4.50 11.17
N ALA A 69 -2.48 3.46 10.39
CA ALA A 69 -2.09 2.09 10.71
C ALA A 69 -0.61 1.81 10.42
N ASN A 70 -0.11 2.21 9.25
CA ASN A 70 1.26 1.99 8.79
C ASN A 70 1.59 2.89 7.58
N ALA A 71 2.26 4.01 7.85
CA ALA A 71 2.60 4.98 6.82
C ALA A 71 3.60 4.44 5.78
N SER A 72 4.61 3.67 6.22
CA SER A 72 5.65 3.14 5.32
C SER A 72 5.08 2.10 4.35
N PHE A 73 4.15 1.26 4.79
CA PHE A 73 3.40 0.36 3.91
C PHE A 73 2.52 1.11 2.90
N SER A 74 1.83 2.15 3.36
CA SER A 74 0.86 2.87 2.53
C SER A 74 1.48 3.46 1.26
N LEU A 75 2.74 3.90 1.35
CA LEU A 75 3.49 4.50 0.25
C LEU A 75 3.65 3.58 -0.98
N TYR A 76 3.76 2.25 -0.81
CA TYR A 76 3.90 1.33 -1.94
C TYR A 76 2.74 1.45 -2.94
N SER A 77 1.52 1.62 -2.44
CA SER A 77 0.34 1.78 -3.28
C SER A 77 0.14 3.24 -3.73
N THR A 78 0.30 4.20 -2.83
CA THR A 78 0.03 5.62 -3.13
C THR A 78 0.98 6.19 -4.18
N LEU A 79 2.28 5.86 -4.12
CA LEU A 79 3.24 6.32 -5.12
C LEU A 79 2.98 5.70 -6.49
N SER A 80 2.58 4.42 -6.53
CA SER A 80 2.21 3.74 -7.77
C SER A 80 0.95 4.37 -8.38
N ALA A 81 -0.08 4.64 -7.56
CA ALA A 81 -1.29 5.31 -8.01
C ALA A 81 -1.00 6.72 -8.55
N GLY A 82 -0.14 7.48 -7.88
CA GLY A 82 0.32 8.80 -8.35
C GLY A 82 1.03 8.73 -9.69
N ALA A 83 1.91 7.73 -9.89
CA ALA A 83 2.60 7.52 -11.16
C ALA A 83 1.65 7.14 -12.31
N CYS A 84 0.56 6.42 -12.04
CA CYS A 84 -0.44 6.05 -13.05
C CYS A 84 -1.44 7.17 -13.40
N LEU A 85 -1.48 8.25 -12.62
CA LEU A 85 -2.36 9.40 -12.86
C LEU A 85 -1.74 10.46 -13.77
N ALA A 86 -0.42 10.44 -13.96
CA ALA A 86 0.32 11.30 -14.88
C ALA A 86 0.30 10.74 -16.31
#